data_AF-A0AAV5RAU7-F1
#
_entry.id   AF-A0AAV5RAU7-F1
#
_cell.length_a   1.000
_cell.length_b   1.000
_cell.length_c   1.000
_cell.angle_alpha   90.00
_cell.angle_beta   90.00
_cell.angle_gamma   90.00
#
_symmetry.space_group_name_H-M   'P 1'
#
loop_
_entity.id
_entity.type
_entity.pdbx_description
1 polymer ?
#
loop_
_entity_poly.entity_id
_entity_poly.type
_entity_poly.pdbx_seq_one_letter_code
_entity_poly.pdbx_strand_id
1 'polypeptide(L)'
;MSELAPFRNAYEIRHVQTNAAKSCTVCYKPSDIVLITDNKKDWFYVCGSHLKDKNFSNLVYWNNEGKDVSNEWKEKCLAVEKAMKEVKKLEKGNEVKNKSSWLSWSKDKESKDDKDEKKSDKESDKEKGNDNLSEKDRKSADLANWRKELADAELQLKEFEKINTRYVLDSVFYKGRLMQEWKQRHANEIKEKLNNGTLFPSLEGVKSLRKEE
;
A
#
# COMPACT_ATOMS: atom_id res chain seq x y z
N MET A 1 34.20 0.81 -16.37
CA MET A 1 32.73 0.95 -16.43
C MET A 1 32.15 0.95 -15.02
N SER A 2 32.59 1.89 -14.17
CA SER A 2 32.21 1.93 -12.74
C SER A 2 31.66 3.31 -12.36
N GLU A 3 30.99 3.97 -13.29
CA GLU A 3 30.12 5.09 -12.92
C GLU A 3 28.83 4.49 -12.36
N LEU A 4 28.52 4.84 -11.12
CA LEU A 4 27.24 4.51 -10.50
C LEU A 4 26.10 4.90 -11.45
N ALA A 5 25.10 4.03 -11.57
CA ALA A 5 23.96 4.30 -12.44
C ALA A 5 23.36 5.68 -12.14
N PRO A 6 22.98 6.47 -13.17
CA PRO A 6 22.54 7.87 -13.02
C PRO A 6 21.36 8.07 -12.07
N PHE A 7 20.55 7.03 -11.89
CA PHE A 7 19.44 6.91 -10.94
C PHE A 7 19.37 5.46 -10.44
N ARG A 8 18.58 5.20 -9.39
CA ARG A 8 18.31 3.86 -8.85
C ARG A 8 17.03 3.28 -9.46
N ASN A 9 16.89 1.96 -9.45
CA ASN A 9 15.67 1.27 -9.87
C ASN A 9 14.62 1.28 -8.75
N ALA A 10 14.15 2.48 -8.39
CA ALA A 10 13.11 2.70 -7.40
C ALA A 10 12.18 3.77 -7.96
N TYR A 11 10.92 3.42 -8.16
CA TYR A 11 9.94 4.30 -8.77
C TYR A 11 8.72 4.51 -7.87
N GLU A 12 8.30 5.76 -7.74
CA GLU A 12 7.05 6.15 -7.10
C GLU A 12 5.94 6.34 -8.14
N ILE A 13 4.70 6.08 -7.76
CA ILE A 13 3.54 6.39 -8.59
C ILE A 13 3.11 7.83 -8.35
N ARG A 14 2.85 8.54 -9.44
CA ARG A 14 2.10 9.80 -9.45
C ARG A 14 0.96 9.71 -10.45
N HIS A 15 -0.21 10.19 -10.04
CA HIS A 15 -1.33 10.38 -10.95
C HIS A 15 -1.28 11.79 -11.53
N VAL A 16 -1.46 11.87 -12.83
CA VAL A 16 -1.58 13.11 -13.59
C VAL A 16 -3.06 13.33 -13.92
N GLN A 17 -3.45 14.59 -14.14
CA GLN A 17 -4.80 14.90 -14.61
C GLN A 17 -5.09 14.20 -15.95
N THR A 18 -6.35 13.81 -16.16
CA THR A 18 -6.80 13.12 -17.39
C THR A 18 -6.47 13.88 -18.67
N ASN A 19 -6.49 15.21 -18.64
CA ASN A 19 -6.14 16.07 -19.78
C ASN A 19 -4.65 16.00 -20.18
N ALA A 20 -3.78 15.62 -19.25
CA ALA A 20 -2.34 15.47 -19.48
C ALA A 20 -1.92 13.98 -19.56
N ALA A 21 -2.89 13.07 -19.72
CA ALA A 21 -2.63 11.66 -19.95
C ALA A 21 -1.80 11.46 -21.23
N LYS A 22 -0.80 10.57 -21.14
CA LYS A 22 0.05 10.19 -22.28
C LYS A 22 0.02 8.70 -22.49
N SER A 23 0.56 8.25 -23.61
CA SER A 23 0.62 6.83 -23.94
C SER A 23 1.55 6.06 -22.99
N CYS A 24 1.11 4.88 -22.57
CA CYS A 24 1.92 3.94 -21.83
C CYS A 24 3.13 3.50 -22.66
N THR A 25 4.31 3.40 -22.05
CA THR A 25 5.54 2.99 -22.74
C THR A 25 5.53 1.55 -23.26
N VAL A 26 4.66 0.70 -22.73
CA VAL A 26 4.62 -0.74 -23.06
C VAL A 26 3.59 -1.03 -24.16
N CYS A 27 2.36 -0.55 -24.00
CA CYS A 27 1.25 -0.85 -24.94
C CYS A 27 0.69 0.36 -25.67
N TYR A 28 1.24 1.55 -25.43
CA TYR A 28 0.83 2.80 -26.06
C TYR A 28 -0.63 3.24 -25.82
N LYS A 29 -1.37 2.58 -24.93
CA LYS A 29 -2.69 3.00 -24.48
C LYS A 29 -2.59 4.26 -23.60
N PRO A 30 -3.59 5.16 -23.62
CA PRO A 30 -3.57 6.34 -22.76
C PRO A 30 -3.54 5.93 -21.28
N SER A 31 -2.70 6.61 -20.51
CA SER A 31 -2.55 6.41 -19.07
C SER A 31 -2.34 7.73 -18.34
N ASP A 32 -2.89 7.82 -17.13
CA ASP A 32 -2.75 8.90 -16.16
C ASP A 32 -1.67 8.59 -15.09
N ILE A 33 -1.17 7.36 -15.05
CA ILE A 33 -0.17 6.90 -14.08
C ILE A 33 1.24 7.13 -14.63
N VAL A 34 2.06 7.80 -13.82
CA VAL A 34 3.47 8.07 -14.08
C VAL A 34 4.32 7.40 -13.01
N LEU A 35 5.32 6.64 -13.44
CA LEU A 35 6.41 6.16 -12.60
C LEU A 35 7.54 7.19 -12.63
N ILE A 36 8.00 7.62 -11.46
CA ILE A 36 9.05 8.63 -11.30
C ILE A 36 10.10 8.16 -10.29
N THR A 37 11.37 8.39 -10.63
CA THR A 37 12.48 8.16 -9.69
C THR A 37 12.56 9.25 -8.62
N ASP A 38 13.11 8.93 -7.45
CA ASP A 38 13.27 9.89 -6.33
C ASP A 38 14.03 11.17 -6.76
N ASN A 39 15.05 10.99 -7.60
CA ASN A 39 15.87 12.09 -8.15
C ASN A 39 15.18 12.84 -9.30
N LYS A 40 13.97 12.44 -9.71
CA LYS A 40 13.19 12.99 -10.83
C LYS A 40 13.92 13.00 -12.18
N LYS A 41 15.04 12.27 -12.30
CA LYS A 41 15.83 12.17 -13.53
C LYS A 41 15.11 11.35 -14.58
N ASP A 42 14.50 10.26 -14.14
CA ASP A 42 13.74 9.35 -14.99
C ASP A 42 12.26 9.36 -14.60
N TRP A 43 11.39 9.52 -15.60
CA TRP A 43 9.94 9.38 -15.45
C TRP A 43 9.31 8.88 -16.75
N PHE A 44 8.21 8.13 -16.64
CA PHE A 44 7.45 7.63 -17.80
C PHE A 44 6.05 7.17 -17.44
N TYR A 45 5.19 7.07 -18.45
CA TYR A 45 3.78 6.68 -18.30
C TYR A 45 3.60 5.17 -18.40
N VAL A 46 2.81 4.60 -17.50
CA VAL A 46 2.49 3.16 -17.44
C VAL A 46 1.01 3.00 -17.18
N CYS A 47 0.30 2.08 -17.84
CA CYS A 47 -1.09 1.80 -17.50
C CYS A 47 -1.21 0.75 -16.38
N GLY A 48 -2.31 0.80 -15.61
CA GLY A 48 -2.52 -0.09 -14.47
C GLY A 48 -2.51 -1.60 -14.79
N SER A 49 -2.72 -1.99 -16.06
CA SER A 49 -2.56 -3.40 -16.47
C SER A 49 -1.10 -3.85 -16.46
N HIS A 50 -0.16 -3.03 -16.94
CA HIS A 50 1.27 -3.37 -16.95
C HIS A 50 1.91 -3.20 -15.57
N LEU A 51 1.38 -2.28 -14.75
CA LEU A 51 1.84 -2.13 -13.38
C LEU A 51 1.59 -3.40 -12.53
N LYS A 52 0.55 -4.17 -12.86
CA LYS A 52 0.24 -5.46 -12.21
C LYS A 52 1.04 -6.63 -12.76
N ASP A 53 1.77 -6.44 -13.86
CA ASP A 53 2.56 -7.48 -14.49
C ASP A 53 3.90 -7.64 -13.76
N LYS A 54 4.12 -8.84 -13.22
CA LYS A 54 5.33 -9.22 -12.47
C LYS A 54 6.58 -9.19 -13.34
N ASN A 55 6.43 -9.40 -14.65
CA ASN A 55 7.55 -9.36 -15.60
C ASN A 55 7.96 -7.92 -15.95
N PHE A 56 7.14 -6.93 -15.58
CA PHE A 56 7.39 -5.53 -15.85
C PHE A 56 7.84 -4.78 -14.60
N SER A 57 7.03 -4.83 -13.54
CA SER A 57 7.29 -4.12 -12.28
C SER A 57 6.90 -4.94 -11.07
N ASN A 58 7.79 -5.00 -10.10
CA ASN A 58 7.54 -5.58 -8.80
C ASN A 58 7.28 -4.49 -7.78
N LEU A 59 6.22 -4.68 -6.99
CA LEU A 59 5.91 -3.85 -5.83
C LEU A 59 6.86 -4.23 -4.69
N VAL A 60 7.58 -3.24 -4.16
CA VAL A 60 8.54 -3.40 -3.07
C VAL A 60 8.33 -2.29 -2.03
N TYR A 61 8.55 -2.59 -0.75
CA TYR A 61 8.42 -1.62 0.34
C TYR A 61 9.79 -1.10 0.77
N TRP A 62 10.17 0.06 0.27
CA TRP A 62 11.44 0.72 0.60
C TRP A 62 11.18 2.07 1.26
N ASN A 63 11.99 2.40 2.27
CA ASN A 63 11.95 3.73 2.88
C ASN A 63 12.61 4.78 1.95
N ASN A 64 12.50 6.07 2.32
CA ASN A 64 13.10 7.18 1.55
C ASN A 64 14.63 7.08 1.42
N GLU A 65 15.30 6.28 2.26
CA GLU A 65 16.75 6.04 2.21
C GLU A 65 17.12 4.85 1.30
N GLY A 66 16.13 4.11 0.80
CA GLY A 66 16.29 2.90 -0.02
C GLY A 66 16.56 1.62 0.79
N LYS A 67 16.25 1.61 2.09
CA LYS A 67 16.30 0.42 2.94
C LYS A 67 15.01 -0.39 2.79
N ASP A 68 15.17 -1.71 2.81
CA ASP A 68 14.04 -2.63 2.78
C ASP A 68 13.28 -2.62 4.11
N VAL A 69 12.02 -2.19 4.05
CA VAL A 69 11.09 -2.15 5.19
C VAL A 69 9.94 -3.15 5.01
N SER A 70 10.13 -4.17 4.17
CA SER A 70 9.14 -5.23 3.95
C SER A 70 8.80 -6.01 5.23
N ASN A 71 9.71 -6.07 6.20
CA ASN A 71 9.43 -6.70 7.49
C ASN A 71 8.47 -5.86 8.35
N GLU A 72 8.65 -4.53 8.38
CA GLU A 72 7.73 -3.62 9.07
C GLU A 72 6.32 -3.67 8.45
N TRP A 73 6.24 -3.77 7.12
CA TRP A 73 4.97 -3.98 6.44
C TRP A 73 4.30 -5.28 6.89
N LYS A 74 5.04 -6.40 6.93
CA LYS A 74 4.51 -7.70 7.39
C LYS A 74 4.02 -7.62 8.84
N GLU A 75 4.75 -6.94 9.72
CA GLU A 75 4.35 -6.74 11.12
C GLU A 75 3.02 -5.97 11.22
N LYS A 76 2.86 -4.89 10.45
CA LYS A 76 1.62 -4.13 10.38
C LYS A 76 0.45 -4.95 9.80
N CYS A 77 0.69 -5.75 8.77
CA CYS A 77 -0.32 -6.68 8.24
C CYS A 77 -0.74 -7.71 9.29
N LEU A 78 0.21 -8.27 10.04
CA LEU A 78 -0.08 -9.20 11.13
C LEU A 78 -0.88 -8.55 12.26
N ALA A 79 -0.62 -7.28 12.57
CA ALA A 79 -1.39 -6.52 13.56
C ALA A 79 -2.86 -6.37 13.12
N VAL A 80 -3.10 -5.99 11.86
CA VAL A 80 -4.45 -5.91 11.27
C VAL A 80 -5.14 -7.27 11.30
N GLU A 81 -4.44 -8.34 10.89
CA GLU A 81 -5.02 -9.69 10.88
C GLU A 81 -5.39 -10.18 12.28
N LYS A 82 -4.56 -9.89 13.29
CA LYS A 82 -4.85 -10.21 14.70
C LYS A 82 -6.09 -9.46 15.19
N ALA A 83 -6.16 -8.15 14.98
CA ALA A 83 -7.31 -7.33 15.37
C ALA A 83 -8.60 -7.82 14.67
N MET A 84 -8.53 -8.13 13.36
CA MET A 84 -9.67 -8.64 12.59
C MET A 84 -10.14 -10.01 13.10
N LYS A 85 -9.21 -10.91 13.44
CA LYS A 85 -9.55 -12.22 14.03
C LYS A 85 -10.27 -12.06 15.36
N GLU A 86 -9.84 -11.12 16.20
CA GLU A 86 -10.43 -10.92 17.52
C GLU A 86 -11.83 -10.30 17.44
N VAL A 87 -12.02 -9.29 16.59
CA VAL A 87 -13.35 -8.75 16.27
C VAL A 87 -14.29 -9.87 15.80
N LYS A 88 -13.83 -10.71 14.87
CA LYS A 88 -14.65 -11.82 14.33
C LYS A 88 -15.01 -12.88 15.37
N LYS A 89 -14.13 -13.16 16.35
CA LYS A 89 -14.45 -14.08 17.45
C LYS A 89 -15.50 -13.50 18.37
N LEU A 90 -15.37 -12.24 18.76
CA LEU A 90 -16.32 -11.56 19.66
C LEU A 90 -17.70 -11.41 19.01
N GLU A 91 -17.76 -11.10 17.70
CA GLU A 91 -19.01 -11.03 16.94
C GLU A 91 -19.74 -12.38 16.88
N LYS A 92 -19.02 -13.46 16.54
CA LYS A 92 -19.59 -14.83 16.53
C LYS A 92 -20.04 -15.27 17.92
N GLY A 93 -19.27 -14.95 18.96
CA GLY A 93 -19.63 -15.25 20.35
C GLY A 93 -20.91 -14.55 20.80
N ASN A 94 -21.13 -13.31 20.34
CA ASN A 94 -22.36 -12.57 20.59
C ASN A 94 -23.56 -13.14 19.81
N GLU A 95 -23.38 -13.56 18.56
CA GLU A 95 -24.46 -14.12 17.74
C GLU A 95 -25.00 -15.46 18.27
N VAL A 96 -24.10 -16.37 18.68
CA VAL A 96 -24.46 -17.68 19.24
C VAL A 96 -25.23 -17.53 20.56
N LYS A 97 -24.81 -16.60 21.43
CA LYS A 97 -25.51 -16.32 22.69
C LYS A 97 -26.88 -15.67 22.47
N ASN A 98 -27.03 -14.84 21.44
CA ASN A 98 -28.30 -14.19 21.14
C ASN A 98 -29.35 -15.21 20.62
N LYS A 99 -28.94 -16.15 19.75
CA LYS A 99 -29.80 -17.27 19.31
C LYS A 99 -30.18 -18.21 20.46
N SER A 100 -29.23 -18.53 21.36
CA SER A 100 -29.50 -19.32 22.56
C SER A 100 -30.48 -18.64 23.53
N SER A 101 -30.38 -17.32 23.70
CA SER A 101 -31.29 -16.54 24.54
C SER A 101 -32.72 -16.51 24.00
N TRP A 102 -32.88 -16.46 22.67
CA TRP A 102 -34.20 -16.48 22.01
C TRP A 102 -34.90 -17.84 22.15
N LEU A 103 -34.16 -18.94 21.99
CA LEU A 103 -34.67 -20.31 22.16
C LEU A 103 -35.11 -20.63 23.59
N SER A 104 -34.45 -20.04 24.61
CA SER A 104 -34.82 -20.21 26.02
C SER A 104 -36.10 -19.44 26.39
N TRP A 105 -36.30 -18.23 25.84
CA TRP A 105 -37.50 -17.42 26.13
C TRP A 105 -38.79 -18.01 25.55
N SER A 106 -38.71 -18.71 24.40
CA SER A 106 -39.88 -19.38 23.80
C SER A 106 -40.36 -20.60 24.61
N LYS A 107 -39.54 -21.19 25.47
CA LYS A 107 -39.92 -22.39 26.25
C LYS A 107 -40.60 -22.07 27.59
N ASP A 108 -40.45 -20.85 28.10
CA ASP A 108 -41.10 -20.40 29.35
C ASP A 108 -42.51 -19.81 29.14
N LYS A 109 -42.94 -19.58 27.89
CA LYS A 109 -44.28 -19.04 27.58
C LYS A 109 -45.35 -20.11 27.36
N GLU A 110 -45.01 -21.39 27.39
CA GLU A 110 -45.93 -22.51 27.10
C GLU A 110 -46.32 -23.33 28.35
N SER A 111 -45.93 -22.89 29.56
CA SER A 111 -46.20 -23.62 30.81
C SER A 111 -46.83 -22.77 31.94
N LYS A 112 -47.68 -21.80 31.58
CA LYS A 112 -48.52 -21.07 32.56
C LYS A 112 -49.93 -20.86 32.00
N ASP A 113 -50.71 -21.93 32.02
CA ASP A 113 -52.16 -21.83 32.13
C ASP A 113 -52.65 -23.07 32.89
N ASP A 114 -52.69 -22.98 34.23
CA ASP A 114 -53.75 -23.55 35.06
C ASP A 114 -53.53 -23.33 36.57
N LYS A 115 -54.57 -22.77 37.20
CA LYS A 115 -55.00 -22.83 38.62
C LYS A 115 -54.31 -22.01 39.73
N ASP A 116 -54.92 -20.84 39.94
CA ASP A 116 -55.54 -20.28 41.16
C ASP A 116 -55.24 -20.76 42.60
N GLU A 117 -55.05 -19.73 43.44
CA GLU A 117 -55.45 -19.48 44.84
C GLU A 117 -54.93 -20.34 46.03
N LYS A 118 -53.99 -19.77 46.83
CA LYS A 118 -54.30 -19.06 48.10
C LYS A 118 -53.06 -18.55 48.87
N LYS A 119 -53.19 -17.29 49.31
CA LYS A 119 -52.47 -16.42 50.28
C LYS A 119 -51.57 -17.08 51.36
N SER A 120 -50.39 -16.50 51.63
CA SER A 120 -50.20 -15.45 52.68
C SER A 120 -48.71 -15.03 52.88
N ASP A 121 -48.48 -13.71 52.79
CA ASP A 121 -47.49 -12.83 53.44
C ASP A 121 -46.15 -13.37 54.00
N LYS A 122 -45.03 -12.88 53.43
CA LYS A 122 -44.04 -12.04 54.16
C LYS A 122 -42.94 -11.43 53.26
N GLU A 123 -43.03 -10.11 53.13
CA GLU A 123 -41.99 -9.07 53.17
C GLU A 123 -40.62 -9.26 52.48
N SER A 124 -40.39 -8.35 51.52
CA SER A 124 -39.13 -7.69 51.10
C SER A 124 -37.90 -8.59 50.95
N ASP A 125 -37.47 -8.99 49.76
CA ASP A 125 -37.09 -8.17 48.60
C ASP A 125 -36.19 -6.97 48.95
N LYS A 126 -34.93 -7.27 49.24
CA LYS A 126 -33.80 -6.45 48.81
C LYS A 126 -32.48 -7.22 48.87
N GLU A 127 -31.77 -7.15 47.75
CA GLU A 127 -30.32 -7.27 47.63
C GLU A 127 -29.70 -8.66 47.83
N LYS A 128 -29.96 -9.55 46.86
CA LYS A 128 -28.93 -10.49 46.42
C LYS A 128 -28.80 -10.44 44.90
N GLY A 129 -27.65 -9.92 44.44
CA GLY A 129 -27.18 -10.16 43.08
C GLY A 129 -27.00 -8.93 42.18
N ASN A 130 -26.49 -7.81 42.71
CA ASN A 130 -25.99 -6.71 41.87
C ASN A 130 -24.51 -6.93 41.44
N ASP A 131 -24.15 -8.18 41.10
CA ASP A 131 -22.84 -8.53 40.53
C ASP A 131 -22.95 -8.93 39.04
N ASN A 132 -24.14 -8.78 38.44
CA ASN A 132 -24.42 -9.10 37.03
C ASN A 132 -24.58 -7.85 36.13
N LEU A 133 -24.03 -6.71 36.54
CA LEU A 133 -23.51 -5.70 35.62
C LEU A 133 -22.14 -6.18 35.11
N SER A 134 -21.94 -6.78 33.95
CA SER A 134 -22.78 -7.34 32.91
C SER A 134 -21.75 -7.95 31.98
N GLU A 135 -21.63 -9.28 31.95
CA GLU A 135 -20.65 -9.96 31.09
C GLU A 135 -20.85 -9.56 29.61
N LYS A 136 -22.07 -9.11 29.26
CA LYS A 136 -22.45 -8.51 27.98
C LYS A 136 -21.87 -7.10 27.79
N ASP A 137 -21.91 -6.23 28.80
CA ASP A 137 -21.39 -4.86 28.69
C ASP A 137 -19.86 -4.85 28.63
N ARG A 138 -19.19 -5.76 29.35
CA ARG A 138 -17.73 -5.96 29.22
C ARG A 138 -17.37 -6.43 27.80
N LYS A 139 -18.05 -7.46 27.28
CA LYS A 139 -17.83 -7.95 25.90
C LYS A 139 -18.20 -6.94 24.82
N SER A 140 -19.19 -6.08 25.08
CA SER A 140 -19.57 -4.98 24.20
C SER A 140 -18.49 -3.89 24.17
N ALA A 141 -17.96 -3.52 25.34
CA ALA A 141 -16.85 -2.59 25.46
C ALA A 141 -15.55 -3.14 24.82
N ASP A 142 -15.25 -4.42 25.04
CA ASP A 142 -14.10 -5.09 24.43
C ASP A 142 -14.20 -5.11 22.91
N LEU A 143 -15.38 -5.42 22.37
CA LEU A 143 -15.64 -5.41 20.93
C LEU A 143 -15.52 -4.00 20.34
N ALA A 144 -15.96 -2.97 21.06
CA ALA A 144 -15.77 -1.57 20.66
C ALA A 144 -14.29 -1.16 20.65
N ASN A 145 -13.50 -1.62 21.63
CA ASN A 145 -12.06 -1.37 21.69
C ASN A 145 -11.31 -2.05 20.53
N TRP A 146 -11.56 -3.34 20.29
CA TRP A 146 -10.95 -4.06 19.18
C TRP A 146 -11.32 -3.50 17.80
N ARG A 147 -12.53 -2.95 17.64
CA ARG A 147 -12.91 -2.23 16.41
C ARG A 147 -12.13 -0.95 16.21
N LYS A 148 -11.85 -0.19 17.29
CA LYS A 148 -10.99 1.00 17.22
C LYS A 148 -9.56 0.61 16.88
N GLU A 149 -9.01 -0.39 17.55
CA GLU A 149 -7.66 -0.90 17.27
C GLU A 149 -7.53 -1.40 15.82
N LEU A 150 -8.55 -2.07 15.29
CA LEU A 150 -8.58 -2.48 13.88
C LEU A 150 -8.53 -1.26 12.95
N ALA A 151 -9.36 -0.24 13.21
CA ALA A 151 -9.39 0.98 12.41
C ALA A 151 -8.05 1.74 12.45
N ASP A 152 -7.43 1.84 13.63
CA ASP A 152 -6.13 2.48 13.82
C ASP A 152 -5.02 1.70 13.12
N ALA A 153 -5.01 0.37 13.24
CA ALA A 153 -4.05 -0.50 12.56
C ALA A 153 -4.19 -0.43 11.02
N GLU A 154 -5.42 -0.39 10.50
CA GLU A 154 -5.68 -0.19 9.07
C GLU A 154 -5.19 1.18 8.57
N LEU A 155 -5.38 2.23 9.36
CA LEU A 155 -4.91 3.58 9.03
C LEU A 155 -3.39 3.62 8.98
N GLN A 156 -2.73 3.05 10.00
CA GLN A 156 -1.26 2.96 10.06
C GLN A 156 -0.67 2.13 8.91
N LEU A 157 -1.38 1.08 8.46
CA LEU A 157 -0.97 0.28 7.31
C LEU A 157 -1.09 1.10 6.02
N LYS A 158 -2.22 1.78 5.80
CA LYS A 158 -2.44 2.62 4.61
C LYS A 158 -1.44 3.77 4.52
N GLU A 159 -1.13 4.42 5.65
CA GLU A 159 -0.13 5.47 5.70
C GLU A 159 1.27 4.94 5.38
N PHE A 160 1.62 3.77 5.95
CA PHE A 160 2.88 3.11 5.65
C PHE A 160 3.02 2.74 4.18
N GLU A 161 1.98 2.14 3.59
CA GLU A 161 1.97 1.79 2.17
C GLU A 161 2.10 3.03 1.30
N LYS A 162 1.40 4.12 1.62
CA LYS A 162 1.49 5.36 0.86
C LYS A 162 2.91 5.94 0.84
N ILE A 163 3.64 5.85 1.95
CA ILE A 163 4.99 6.42 2.07
C ILE A 163 6.05 5.50 1.50
N ASN A 164 5.93 4.19 1.70
CA ASN A 164 7.02 3.23 1.43
C ASN A 164 6.79 2.36 0.19
N THR A 165 5.64 2.48 -0.49
CA THR A 165 5.41 1.78 -1.76
C THR A 165 6.37 2.29 -2.82
N ARG A 166 7.20 1.39 -3.36
CA ARG A 166 8.06 1.62 -4.50
C ARG A 166 7.86 0.52 -5.52
N TYR A 167 8.12 0.85 -6.78
CA TYR A 167 8.09 -0.08 -7.89
C TYR A 167 9.50 -0.27 -8.42
N VAL A 168 9.92 -1.53 -8.50
CA VAL A 168 11.20 -1.93 -9.06
C VAL A 168 10.92 -2.55 -10.41
N LEU A 169 11.49 -1.99 -11.46
CA LEU A 169 11.35 -2.53 -12.81
C LEU A 169 12.16 -3.80 -12.96
N ASP A 170 11.74 -4.69 -13.86
CA ASP A 170 12.59 -5.80 -14.26
C ASP A 170 13.92 -5.30 -14.88
N SER A 171 14.96 -6.15 -14.78
CA SER A 171 16.32 -5.86 -15.26
C SER A 171 16.35 -5.37 -16.71
N VAL A 172 15.55 -5.98 -17.59
CA VAL A 172 15.54 -5.65 -19.02
C VAL A 172 15.00 -4.24 -19.24
N PHE A 173 13.87 -3.91 -18.62
CA PHE A 173 13.27 -2.58 -18.73
C PHE A 173 14.17 -1.51 -18.12
N TYR A 174 14.73 -1.77 -16.92
CA TYR A 174 15.62 -0.84 -16.25
C TYR A 174 16.88 -0.54 -17.08
N LYS A 175 17.52 -1.57 -17.65
CA LYS A 175 18.65 -1.38 -18.59
C LYS A 175 18.23 -0.55 -19.80
N GLY A 176 17.03 -0.77 -20.34
CA GLY A 176 16.47 0.05 -21.42
C GLY A 176 16.36 1.53 -21.05
N ARG A 177 15.91 1.84 -19.82
CA ARG A 177 15.85 3.22 -19.30
C ARG A 177 17.24 3.85 -19.19
N LEU A 178 18.21 3.12 -18.64
CA LEU A 178 19.59 3.59 -18.55
C LEU A 178 20.20 3.87 -19.92
N MET A 179 19.95 3.00 -20.90
CA MET A 179 20.41 3.20 -22.27
C MET A 179 19.75 4.40 -22.93
N GLN A 180 18.46 4.65 -22.67
CA GLN A 180 17.75 5.82 -23.19
C GLN A 180 18.34 7.11 -22.63
N GLU A 181 18.61 7.15 -21.32
CA GLU A 181 19.26 8.28 -20.65
C GLU A 181 20.67 8.52 -21.21
N TRP A 182 21.45 7.46 -21.41
CA TRP A 182 22.78 7.55 -22.03
C TRP A 182 22.71 8.11 -23.46
N LYS A 183 21.77 7.61 -24.28
CA LYS A 183 21.55 8.13 -25.65
C LYS A 183 21.16 9.61 -25.64
N GLN A 184 20.30 10.02 -24.71
CA GLN A 184 19.90 11.43 -24.58
C GLN A 184 21.06 12.33 -24.18
N ARG A 185 21.85 11.91 -23.19
CA ARG A 185 23.06 12.65 -22.77
C ARG A 185 24.05 12.79 -23.91
N HIS A 186 24.36 11.69 -24.59
CA HIS A 186 25.31 11.71 -25.70
C HIS A 186 24.81 12.56 -26.89
N ALA A 187 23.51 12.51 -27.19
CA ALA A 187 22.91 13.37 -28.20
C ALA A 187 22.99 14.86 -27.82
N ASN A 188 22.85 15.19 -26.54
CA ASN A 188 23.00 16.57 -26.06
C ASN A 188 24.45 17.03 -26.12
N GLU A 189 25.41 16.21 -25.72
CA GLU A 189 26.85 16.50 -25.86
C GLU A 189 27.23 16.76 -27.33
N ILE A 190 26.72 15.96 -28.26
CA ILE A 190 26.94 16.17 -29.70
C ILE A 190 26.36 17.51 -30.15
N LYS A 191 25.14 17.86 -29.71
CA LYS A 191 24.53 19.16 -30.00
C LYS A 191 25.34 20.34 -29.44
N GLU A 192 25.89 20.20 -28.24
CA GLU A 192 26.77 21.22 -27.67
C GLU A 192 28.07 21.37 -28.46
N LYS A 193 28.70 20.26 -28.86
CA LYS A 193 29.89 20.30 -29.73
C LYS A 193 29.60 20.88 -31.11
N LEU A 194 28.41 20.63 -31.66
CA LEU A 194 27.94 21.26 -32.89
C LEU A 194 27.82 22.77 -32.72
N ASN A 195 27.17 23.23 -31.65
CA ASN A 195 27.01 24.65 -31.35
C ASN A 195 28.35 25.35 -31.11
N ASN A 196 29.29 24.66 -30.46
CA ASN A 196 30.64 25.17 -30.20
C ASN A 196 31.58 25.04 -31.41
N GLY A 197 31.14 24.42 -32.52
CA GLY A 197 31.95 24.19 -33.72
C GLY A 197 33.09 23.15 -33.54
N THR A 198 33.16 22.47 -32.40
CA THR A 198 34.22 21.50 -32.05
C THR A 198 33.86 20.05 -32.37
N LEU A 199 32.69 19.80 -33.00
CA LEU A 199 32.29 18.45 -33.38
C LEU A 199 33.24 17.86 -34.44
N PHE A 200 33.66 18.67 -35.39
CA PHE A 200 34.54 18.24 -36.47
C PHE A 200 36.00 18.53 -36.12
N PRO A 201 36.94 17.63 -36.48
CA PRO A 201 38.37 17.89 -36.29
C PRO A 201 38.79 19.19 -36.98
N SER A 202 39.46 20.08 -36.25
CA SER A 202 40.06 21.29 -36.85
C SER A 202 41.21 20.91 -37.78
N LEU A 203 41.27 21.51 -38.97
CA LEU A 203 42.34 21.31 -39.96
C LEU A 203 43.64 22.03 -39.60
N GLU A 204 43.69 22.79 -38.49
CA GLU A 204 44.85 23.58 -38.09
C GLU A 204 46.13 22.74 -37.89
N GLY A 205 45.99 21.48 -37.45
CA GLY A 205 47.12 20.55 -37.28
C GLY A 205 47.59 19.84 -38.57
N VAL A 206 46.89 19.98 -39.69
CA VAL A 206 47.21 19.25 -40.94
C VAL A 206 48.23 20.02 -41.80
N LYS A 207 48.38 21.33 -41.60
CA LYS A 207 49.33 22.16 -42.36
C LYS A 207 50.80 21.89 -41.99
N SER A 208 51.09 21.38 -40.79
CA SER A 208 52.45 21.07 -40.34
C SER A 208 53.01 19.77 -40.97
N LEU A 209 52.15 18.85 -41.41
CA LEU A 209 52.57 17.59 -42.03
C LEU A 209 53.05 17.72 -43.48
N ARG A 210 52.86 18.90 -44.11
CA ARG A 210 53.18 19.13 -45.52
C ARG A 210 54.52 19.83 -45.76
N LYS A 211 55.35 20.00 -44.71
CA LYS A 211 56.65 20.70 -44.76
C LYS A 211 57.86 19.78 -44.63
N GLU A 212 57.67 18.46 -44.63
CA GLU A 212 58.74 17.46 -44.63
C GLU A 212 58.83 16.78 -46.01
N GLU A 213 59.15 17.55 -47.05
CA GLU A 213 59.69 17.05 -48.33
C GLU A 213 60.74 18.03 -48.85
#